data_AF-A0A925LT62-F1
#
_entry.id   AF-A0A925LT62-F1
#
_cell.length_a   1.000
_cell.length_b   1.000
_cell.length_c   1.000
_cell.angle_alpha   90.00
_cell.angle_beta   90.00
_cell.angle_gamma   90.00
#
_symmetry.space_group_name_H-M   'P 1'
#
loop_
_entity.id
_entity.type
_entity.pdbx_description
1 polymer ?
#
loop_
_entity_poly.entity_id
_entity_poly.type
_entity_poly.pdbx_seq_one_letter_code
_entity_poly.pdbx_strand_id
1 'polypeptide(L)'
;MKTHRLWTTGTLCWFFALFNVERIVPAVNLASYVYCLATVAGISMLAMPQLRRRPFALTSCGFAVLWIVGKCLLGYSVDLNELPIALTEVLALVISQFLCLKVAQNTDEFDMTSAQLLDVLRAASVGGLRECEPQLLEEIRRARRHERPLTFVALNPGSVTPAALSELVRTMEASLSKEYLIGCISRILRTTTKSHDLAVRVGHQFLMMLPETSETQAKQMAHRVQCNIENELGISIETKSYAFGVDELTLSGILERMNMDSPENEHFRMSEVFDIRPRKQLAVSSLTPANAS
;
A
#
# COMPACT_ATOMS: atom_id res chain seq x y z
N MET A 1 1.26 -2.57 11.89
CA MET A 1 0.46 -3.55 12.66
C MET A 1 0.25 -3.20 14.13
N LYS A 2 1.27 -2.77 14.90
CA LYS A 2 1.12 -2.45 16.35
C LYS A 2 0.05 -1.36 16.60
N THR A 3 0.02 -0.33 15.78
CA THR A 3 -0.95 0.78 15.88
C THR A 3 -2.40 0.35 15.66
N HIS A 4 -2.67 -0.58 14.75
CA HIS A 4 -4.02 -1.11 14.52
C HIS A 4 -4.57 -1.82 15.76
N ARG A 5 -3.75 -2.71 16.35
CA ARG A 5 -4.12 -3.44 17.58
C ARG A 5 -4.37 -2.48 18.74
N LEU A 6 -3.59 -1.40 18.83
CA LEU A 6 -3.77 -0.38 19.86
C LEU A 6 -5.14 0.31 19.72
N TRP A 7 -5.51 0.79 18.52
CA TRP A 7 -6.78 1.49 18.31
C TRP A 7 -7.98 0.56 18.47
N THR A 8 -7.94 -0.67 17.97
CA THR A 8 -9.04 -1.63 18.16
C THR A 8 -9.21 -1.99 19.62
N THR A 9 -8.11 -2.25 20.34
CA THR A 9 -8.17 -2.56 21.78
C THR A 9 -8.66 -1.36 22.58
N GLY A 10 -8.17 -0.16 22.27
CA GLY A 10 -8.65 1.09 22.89
C GLY A 10 -10.13 1.33 22.66
N THR A 11 -10.64 1.05 21.45
CA THR A 11 -12.07 1.17 21.12
C THR A 11 -12.91 0.16 21.88
N LEU A 12 -12.47 -1.11 21.98
CA LEU A 12 -13.15 -2.14 22.76
C LEU A 12 -13.17 -1.81 24.25
N CYS A 13 -12.03 -1.41 24.82
CA CYS A 13 -11.92 -0.98 26.21
C CYS A 13 -12.82 0.23 26.49
N TRP A 14 -12.87 1.20 25.56
CA TRP A 14 -13.72 2.37 25.67
C TRP A 14 -15.21 2.00 25.68
N PHE A 15 -15.69 1.21 24.72
CA PHE A 15 -17.09 0.78 24.71
C PHE A 15 -17.43 -0.05 25.94
N PHE A 16 -16.52 -0.93 26.39
CA PHE A 16 -16.72 -1.68 27.63
C PHE A 16 -16.89 -0.74 28.83
N ALA A 17 -16.03 0.27 28.97
CA ALA A 17 -16.14 1.28 30.02
C ALA A 17 -17.43 2.10 29.90
N LEU A 18 -17.78 2.53 28.69
CA LEU A 18 -18.99 3.30 28.42
C LEU A 18 -20.25 2.55 28.82
N PHE A 19 -20.41 1.29 28.38
CA PHE A 19 -21.59 0.47 28.70
C PHE A 19 -21.64 -0.02 30.16
N ASN A 20 -20.55 0.12 30.92
CA ASN A 20 -20.50 -0.25 32.34
C ASN A 20 -20.35 0.98 33.26
N VAL A 21 -20.44 2.20 32.74
CA VAL A 21 -20.12 3.40 33.52
C VAL A 21 -21.06 3.61 34.71
N GLU A 22 -22.35 3.31 34.56
CA GLU A 22 -23.33 3.35 35.66
C GLU A 22 -22.99 2.38 36.80
N ARG A 23 -22.34 1.26 36.46
CA ARG A 23 -21.89 0.25 37.42
C ARG A 23 -20.59 0.66 38.12
N ILE A 24 -19.72 1.39 37.45
CA ILE A 24 -18.42 1.83 37.97
C ILE A 24 -18.58 3.13 38.79
N VAL A 25 -19.39 4.07 38.32
CA VAL A 25 -19.60 5.39 38.92
C VAL A 25 -21.10 5.66 39.03
N PRO A 26 -21.74 5.29 40.16
CA PRO A 26 -23.19 5.44 40.35
C PRO A 26 -23.69 6.90 40.26
N ALA A 27 -22.80 7.87 40.43
CA ALA A 27 -23.10 9.30 40.30
C ALA A 27 -23.31 9.74 38.83
N VAL A 28 -22.88 8.94 37.85
CA VAL A 28 -23.03 9.24 36.42
C VAL A 28 -24.17 8.38 35.88
N ASN A 29 -25.34 9.00 35.72
CA ASN A 29 -26.50 8.39 35.10
C ASN A 29 -26.65 8.98 33.69
N LEU A 30 -26.17 8.27 32.66
CA LEU A 30 -26.38 8.70 31.27
C LEU A 30 -27.75 8.25 30.81
N ALA A 31 -28.43 9.11 30.03
CA ALA A 31 -29.71 8.72 29.46
C ALA A 31 -29.54 7.51 28.52
N SER A 32 -30.43 6.52 28.62
CA SER A 32 -30.28 5.23 27.92
C SER A 32 -30.19 5.36 26.40
N TYR A 33 -30.79 6.40 25.82
CA TYR A 33 -30.73 6.67 24.38
C TYR A 33 -29.32 7.10 23.92
N VAL A 34 -28.47 7.63 24.80
CA VAL A 34 -27.10 8.06 24.48
C VAL A 34 -26.24 6.85 24.12
N TYR A 35 -26.42 5.71 24.80
CA TYR A 35 -25.74 4.46 24.43
C TYR A 35 -26.13 3.98 23.03
N CYS A 36 -27.42 4.07 22.69
CA CYS A 36 -27.92 3.75 21.36
C CYS A 36 -27.33 4.70 20.32
N LEU A 37 -27.35 6.01 20.59
CA LEU A 37 -26.79 7.02 19.69
C LEU A 37 -25.29 6.86 19.49
N ALA A 38 -24.52 6.56 20.54
CA ALA A 38 -23.08 6.28 20.45
C ALA A 38 -22.79 5.06 19.59
N THR A 39 -23.61 4.02 19.71
CA THR A 39 -23.51 2.79 18.91
C THR A 39 -23.81 3.06 17.44
N VAL A 40 -24.92 3.75 17.17
CA VAL A 40 -25.30 4.16 15.81
C VAL A 40 -24.24 5.06 15.19
N ALA A 41 -23.69 6.00 15.96
CA ALA A 41 -22.60 6.86 15.52
C ALA A 41 -21.35 6.04 15.15
N GLY A 42 -20.94 5.11 16.01
CA GLY A 42 -19.81 4.21 15.75
C GLY A 42 -20.01 3.33 14.52
N ILE A 43 -21.17 2.68 14.40
CA ILE A 43 -21.52 1.84 13.24
C ILE A 43 -21.56 2.68 11.96
N SER A 44 -22.15 3.88 11.99
CA SER A 44 -22.23 4.75 10.81
C SER A 44 -20.84 5.14 10.30
N MET A 45 -19.88 5.39 11.20
CA MET A 45 -18.49 5.68 10.83
C MET A 45 -17.80 4.48 10.18
N LEU A 46 -18.06 3.26 10.67
CA LEU A 46 -17.50 2.03 10.12
C LEU A 46 -18.14 1.66 8.77
N ALA A 47 -19.45 1.81 8.63
CA ALA A 47 -20.20 1.37 7.46
C ALA A 47 -20.18 2.39 6.30
N MET A 48 -20.16 3.70 6.60
CA MET A 48 -20.33 4.74 5.58
C MET A 48 -19.00 5.46 5.27
N PRO A 49 -18.29 5.10 4.18
CA PRO A 49 -17.04 5.78 3.79
C PRO A 49 -17.23 7.26 3.48
N GLN A 50 -18.45 7.66 3.10
CA GLN A 50 -18.78 9.06 2.84
C GLN A 50 -18.68 9.93 4.10
N LEU A 51 -19.09 9.42 5.27
CA LEU A 51 -18.97 10.13 6.54
C LEU A 51 -17.51 10.29 6.96
N ARG A 52 -16.68 9.26 6.72
CA ARG A 52 -15.25 9.27 7.06
C ARG A 52 -14.44 10.33 6.34
N ARG A 53 -14.85 10.70 5.12
CA ARG A 53 -14.16 11.70 4.28
C ARG A 53 -14.55 13.15 4.62
N ARG A 54 -15.62 13.36 5.41
CA ARG A 54 -16.05 14.69 5.83
C ARG A 54 -15.20 15.17 7.03
N PRO A 55 -15.05 16.49 7.23
CA PRO A 55 -14.34 16.99 8.39
C PRO A 55 -15.02 16.52 9.68
N PHE A 56 -14.23 15.98 10.61
CA PHE A 56 -14.73 15.39 11.85
C PHE A 56 -15.68 16.34 12.62
N ALA A 57 -15.38 17.63 12.63
CA ALA A 57 -16.22 18.65 13.26
C ALA A 57 -17.65 18.68 12.70
N LEU A 58 -17.82 18.50 11.38
CA LEU A 58 -19.13 18.51 10.74
C LEU A 58 -19.93 17.26 11.12
N THR A 59 -19.28 16.09 11.14
CA THR A 59 -19.94 14.84 11.55
C THR A 59 -20.32 14.87 13.02
N SER A 60 -19.43 15.34 13.90
CA SER A 60 -19.72 15.47 15.33
C SER A 60 -20.82 16.48 15.60
N CYS A 61 -20.86 17.60 14.84
CA CYS A 61 -21.96 18.57 14.92
C CYS A 61 -23.30 17.93 14.53
N GLY A 62 -23.36 17.13 13.45
CA GLY A 62 -24.58 16.43 13.06
C GLY A 62 -25.11 15.48 14.15
N PHE A 63 -24.23 14.73 14.81
CA PHE A 63 -24.64 13.87 15.92
C PHE A 63 -24.96 14.63 17.21
N ALA A 64 -24.32 15.78 17.45
CA ALA A 64 -24.68 16.66 18.56
C ALA A 64 -26.10 17.21 18.37
N VAL A 65 -26.46 17.61 17.15
CA VAL A 65 -27.84 18.00 16.81
C VAL A 65 -28.81 16.85 17.05
N LEU A 66 -28.48 15.63 16.60
CA LEU A 66 -29.31 14.44 16.87
C LEU A 66 -29.47 14.17 18.37
N TRP A 67 -28.42 14.39 19.17
CA TRP A 67 -28.48 14.26 20.63
C TRP A 67 -29.44 15.30 21.26
N ILE A 68 -29.37 16.57 20.83
CA ILE A 68 -30.28 17.63 21.30
C ILE A 68 -31.74 17.28 20.96
N VAL A 69 -31.99 16.90 19.70
CA VAL A 69 -33.32 16.49 19.24
C VAL A 69 -33.84 15.29 20.04
N GLY A 70 -32.97 14.31 20.32
CA GLY A 70 -33.28 13.17 21.18
C GLY A 70 -33.69 13.59 22.59
N LYS A 71 -32.98 14.52 23.23
CA LYS A 71 -33.37 15.07 24.55
C LYS A 71 -34.74 15.72 24.51
N CYS A 72 -34.98 16.59 23.53
CA CYS A 72 -36.23 17.32 23.41
C CYS A 72 -37.42 16.38 23.16
N LEU A 73 -37.26 15.36 22.31
CA LEU A 73 -38.33 14.42 21.98
C LEU A 73 -38.70 13.48 23.13
N LEU A 74 -37.71 13.08 23.94
CA LEU A 74 -37.90 12.17 25.07
C LEU A 74 -38.28 12.90 26.37
N GLY A 75 -38.36 14.24 26.35
CA GLY A 75 -38.80 15.05 27.49
C GLY A 75 -37.78 15.18 28.61
N TYR A 76 -36.48 15.02 28.31
CA TYR A 76 -35.42 15.25 29.30
C TYR A 76 -35.24 16.75 29.57
N SER A 77 -35.06 17.13 30.84
CA SER A 77 -34.76 18.50 31.25
C SER A 77 -33.42 18.96 30.67
N VAL A 78 -33.37 20.23 30.24
CA VAL A 78 -32.13 20.89 29.79
C VAL A 78 -31.82 22.00 30.79
N ASP A 79 -31.67 21.61 32.05
CA ASP A 79 -31.33 22.53 33.13
C ASP A 79 -29.81 22.66 33.30
N LEU A 80 -29.35 23.84 33.71
CA LEU A 80 -27.93 24.11 33.99
C LEU A 80 -27.37 23.21 35.10
N ASN A 81 -28.21 22.70 35.99
CA ASN A 81 -27.81 21.76 37.04
C ASN A 81 -27.40 20.39 36.47
N GLU A 82 -27.87 20.03 35.28
CA GLU A 82 -27.52 18.79 34.58
C GLU A 82 -26.37 18.99 33.57
N LEU A 83 -25.77 20.19 33.52
CA LEU A 83 -24.68 20.51 32.61
C LEU A 83 -23.49 19.53 32.71
N PRO A 84 -23.06 19.06 33.89
CA PRO A 84 -22.01 18.04 33.98
C PRO A 84 -22.38 16.73 33.27
N ILE A 85 -23.65 16.30 33.34
CA ILE A 85 -24.14 15.07 32.69
C ILE A 85 -24.23 15.29 31.18
N ALA A 86 -24.76 16.43 30.74
CA ALA A 86 -24.78 16.77 29.33
C ALA A 86 -23.36 16.82 28.72
N LEU A 87 -22.39 17.35 29.46
CA LEU A 87 -21.00 17.40 29.02
C LEU A 87 -20.40 15.99 28.90
N THR A 88 -20.66 15.09 29.85
CA THR A 88 -20.16 13.71 29.77
C THR A 88 -20.82 12.93 28.64
N GLU A 89 -22.11 13.14 28.37
CA GLU A 89 -22.83 12.56 27.22
C GLU A 89 -22.21 12.99 25.88
N VAL A 90 -21.98 14.29 25.69
CA VAL A 90 -21.36 14.82 24.47
C VAL A 90 -19.92 14.33 24.32
N LEU A 91 -19.14 14.35 25.39
CA LEU A 91 -17.77 13.84 25.39
C LEU A 91 -17.74 12.35 25.03
N ALA A 92 -18.67 11.57 25.58
CA ALA A 92 -18.78 10.16 25.29
C ALA A 92 -19.09 9.89 23.80
N LEU A 93 -19.99 10.68 23.21
CA LEU A 93 -20.31 10.60 21.78
C LEU A 93 -19.10 10.96 20.91
N VAL A 94 -18.42 12.06 21.22
CA VAL A 94 -17.25 12.53 20.46
C VAL A 94 -16.09 11.54 20.52
N ILE A 95 -15.78 11.00 21.70
CA ILE A 95 -14.73 9.99 21.87
C ILE A 95 -15.09 8.70 21.11
N SER A 96 -16.34 8.25 21.21
CA SER A 96 -16.81 7.06 20.49
C SER A 96 -16.66 7.22 18.98
N GLN A 97 -17.06 8.37 18.44
CA GLN A 97 -16.86 8.69 17.02
C GLN A 97 -15.40 8.73 16.62
N PHE A 98 -14.56 9.39 17.42
CA PHE A 98 -13.14 9.54 17.12
C PHE A 98 -12.43 8.18 17.07
N LEU A 99 -12.70 7.31 18.04
CA LEU A 99 -12.13 5.96 18.10
C LEU A 99 -12.60 5.10 16.92
N CYS A 100 -13.91 5.09 16.61
CA CYS A 100 -14.43 4.38 15.44
C CYS A 100 -13.86 4.92 14.13
N LEU A 101 -13.70 6.23 13.99
CA LEU A 101 -13.07 6.84 12.82
C LEU A 101 -11.61 6.36 12.68
N LYS A 102 -10.85 6.29 13.77
CA LYS A 102 -9.46 5.80 13.74
C LYS A 102 -9.37 4.33 13.37
N VAL A 103 -10.27 3.49 13.91
CA VAL A 103 -10.35 2.08 13.50
C VAL A 103 -10.67 1.96 12.01
N ALA A 104 -11.68 2.70 11.53
CA ALA A 104 -12.11 2.63 10.14
C ALA A 104 -11.04 3.12 9.15
N GLN A 105 -10.32 4.21 9.48
CA GLN A 105 -9.19 4.70 8.67
C GLN A 105 -8.09 3.64 8.53
N ASN A 106 -7.75 2.94 9.63
CA ASN A 106 -6.74 1.89 9.58
C ASN A 106 -7.20 0.67 8.75
N THR A 107 -8.51 0.37 8.74
CA THR A 107 -9.07 -0.70 7.90
C THR A 107 -9.04 -0.30 6.42
N ASP A 108 -9.40 0.94 6.08
CA ASP A 108 -9.33 1.44 4.70
C ASP A 108 -7.88 1.40 4.16
N GLU A 109 -6.88 1.73 4.98
CA GLU A 109 -5.46 1.62 4.61
C GLU A 109 -5.03 0.18 4.33
N PHE A 110 -5.54 -0.76 5.13
CA PHE A 110 -5.28 -2.19 4.93
C PHE A 110 -5.93 -2.69 3.63
N ASP A 111 -7.18 -2.31 3.38
CA ASP A 111 -7.90 -2.67 2.16
C ASP A 111 -7.20 -2.12 0.91
N MET A 112 -6.74 -0.87 0.92
CA MET A 112 -5.98 -0.30 -0.19
C MET A 112 -4.65 -1.03 -0.44
N THR A 113 -3.92 -1.35 0.62
CA THR A 113 -2.62 -2.04 0.50
C THR A 113 -2.81 -3.47 -0.02
N SER A 114 -3.84 -4.17 0.47
CA SER A 114 -4.16 -5.53 0.01
C SER A 114 -4.66 -5.55 -1.43
N ALA A 115 -5.49 -4.57 -1.83
CA ALA A 115 -5.95 -4.42 -3.21
C ALA A 115 -4.77 -4.15 -4.16
N GLN A 116 -3.83 -3.27 -3.80
CA GLN A 116 -2.63 -3.02 -4.61
C GLN A 116 -1.75 -4.28 -4.75
N LEU A 117 -1.58 -5.04 -3.67
CA LEU A 117 -0.89 -6.33 -3.71
C LEU A 117 -1.58 -7.34 -4.62
N LEU A 118 -2.91 -7.44 -4.52
CA LEU A 118 -3.73 -8.30 -5.38
C LEU A 118 -3.68 -7.87 -6.84
N ASP A 119 -3.66 -6.58 -7.12
CA ASP A 119 -3.57 -6.05 -8.48
C ASP A 119 -2.19 -6.33 -9.10
N VAL A 120 -1.10 -6.25 -8.32
CA VAL A 120 0.22 -6.68 -8.78
C VAL A 120 0.23 -8.18 -9.13
N LEU A 121 -0.44 -9.00 -8.31
CA LEU A 121 -0.58 -10.44 -8.58
C LEU A 121 -1.47 -10.72 -9.79
N ARG A 122 -2.54 -9.94 -10.00
CA ARG A 122 -3.46 -10.07 -11.15
C ARG A 122 -2.88 -9.55 -12.45
N ALA A 123 -2.08 -8.48 -12.41
CA ALA A 123 -1.39 -7.96 -13.59
C ALA A 123 -0.42 -9.01 -14.19
N ALA A 124 0.04 -9.96 -13.37
CA ALA A 124 0.83 -11.11 -13.81
C ALA A 124 -0.01 -12.29 -14.33
N SER A 125 -1.35 -12.25 -14.24
CA SER A 125 -2.21 -13.35 -14.68
C SER A 125 -2.68 -13.17 -16.13
N VAL A 126 -2.55 -14.22 -16.93
CA VAL A 126 -3.09 -14.28 -18.30
C VAL A 126 -4.60 -14.55 -18.23
N GLY A 127 -5.38 -13.81 -19.01
CA GLY A 127 -6.84 -13.97 -19.09
C GLY A 127 -7.27 -15.39 -19.45
N GLY A 128 -8.39 -15.83 -18.89
CA GLY A 128 -8.91 -17.18 -19.11
C GLY A 128 -9.42 -17.38 -20.54
N LEU A 129 -9.54 -18.63 -21.01
CA LEU A 129 -9.99 -18.94 -22.37
C LEU A 129 -11.33 -18.26 -22.71
N ARG A 130 -12.30 -18.24 -21.80
CA ARG A 130 -13.61 -17.60 -22.00
C ARG A 130 -13.53 -16.08 -22.24
N GLU A 131 -12.56 -15.42 -21.61
CA GLU A 131 -12.37 -13.97 -21.74
C GLU A 131 -11.66 -13.65 -23.06
N CYS A 132 -10.70 -14.49 -23.46
CA CYS A 132 -9.88 -14.30 -24.65
C CYS A 132 -10.47 -14.93 -25.92
N GLU A 133 -11.48 -15.81 -25.82
CA GLU A 133 -12.12 -16.50 -26.95
C GLU A 133 -12.57 -15.58 -28.10
N PRO A 134 -13.27 -14.46 -27.86
CA PRO A 134 -13.67 -13.58 -28.97
C PRO A 134 -12.46 -13.01 -29.72
N GLN A 135 -11.40 -12.61 -29.01
CA GLN A 135 -10.17 -12.07 -29.60
C GLN A 135 -9.41 -13.15 -30.38
N LEU A 136 -9.32 -14.36 -29.84
CA LEU A 136 -8.73 -15.53 -30.52
C LEU A 136 -9.49 -15.83 -31.82
N LEU A 137 -10.82 -15.84 -31.78
CA LEU A 137 -11.67 -16.08 -32.95
C LEU A 137 -11.55 -14.97 -34.00
N GLU A 138 -11.43 -13.71 -33.58
CA GLU A 138 -11.17 -12.59 -34.48
C GLU A 138 -9.84 -12.76 -35.22
N GLU A 139 -8.77 -13.13 -34.53
CA GLU A 139 -7.46 -13.30 -35.16
C GLU A 139 -7.41 -14.55 -36.06
N ILE A 140 -8.12 -15.63 -35.71
CA ILE A 140 -8.32 -16.78 -36.60
C ILE A 140 -9.03 -16.36 -37.90
N ARG A 141 -10.11 -15.58 -37.79
CA ARG A 141 -10.85 -15.08 -38.96
C ARG A 141 -9.98 -14.17 -39.82
N ARG A 142 -9.20 -13.28 -39.19
CA ARG A 142 -8.26 -12.37 -39.86
C ARG A 142 -7.16 -13.14 -40.59
N ALA A 143 -6.52 -14.10 -39.93
CA ALA A 143 -5.47 -14.93 -40.51
C ALA A 143 -5.98 -15.71 -41.72
N ARG A 144 -7.19 -16.29 -41.62
CA ARG A 144 -7.85 -16.98 -42.74
C ARG A 144 -8.13 -16.04 -43.92
N ARG A 145 -8.67 -14.85 -43.66
CA ARG A 145 -9.03 -13.88 -44.71
C ARG A 145 -7.82 -13.37 -45.49
N HIS A 146 -6.68 -13.24 -44.82
CA HIS A 146 -5.45 -12.69 -45.40
C HIS A 146 -4.39 -13.75 -45.71
N GLU A 147 -4.75 -15.04 -45.66
CA GLU A 147 -3.84 -16.17 -45.90
C GLU A 147 -2.54 -16.08 -45.09
N ARG A 148 -2.62 -15.58 -43.86
CA ARG A 148 -1.46 -15.44 -42.98
C ARG A 148 -1.27 -16.70 -42.14
N PRO A 149 -0.02 -17.18 -41.95
CA PRO A 149 0.24 -18.30 -41.07
C PRO A 149 -0.11 -17.92 -39.61
N LEU A 150 -0.83 -18.82 -38.93
CA LEU A 150 -1.20 -18.70 -37.53
C LEU A 150 -0.75 -19.97 -36.80
N THR A 151 -0.02 -19.81 -35.70
CA THR A 151 0.54 -20.92 -34.92
C THR A 151 0.08 -20.81 -33.48
N PHE A 152 -0.36 -21.92 -32.89
CA PHE A 152 -0.71 -22.02 -31.48
C PHE A 152 0.40 -22.75 -30.72
N VAL A 153 0.76 -22.26 -29.54
CA VAL A 153 1.69 -22.92 -28.62
C VAL A 153 0.92 -23.26 -27.34
N ALA A 154 0.78 -24.55 -27.05
CA ALA A 154 0.21 -25.02 -25.79
C ALA A 154 1.34 -25.20 -24.77
N LEU A 155 1.32 -24.41 -23.71
CA LEU A 155 2.27 -24.52 -22.59
C LEU A 155 1.61 -25.30 -21.46
N ASN A 156 2.12 -26.49 -21.17
CA ASN A 156 1.69 -27.25 -20.00
C ASN A 156 2.72 -27.04 -18.89
N PRO A 157 2.33 -26.61 -17.68
CA PRO A 157 3.26 -26.53 -16.57
C PRO A 157 3.79 -27.93 -16.27
N GLY A 158 5.11 -28.08 -16.21
CA GLY A 158 5.74 -29.31 -15.74
C GLY A 158 5.50 -29.53 -14.24
N SER A 159 5.92 -30.69 -13.72
CA SER A 159 5.95 -30.92 -12.28
C SER A 159 6.89 -29.91 -11.62
N VAL A 160 6.36 -29.08 -10.73
CA VAL A 160 7.17 -28.13 -9.96
C VAL A 160 8.01 -28.92 -8.97
N THR A 161 9.33 -28.88 -9.12
CA THR A 161 10.22 -29.47 -8.13
C THR A 161 10.19 -28.64 -6.84
N PRO A 162 10.36 -29.25 -5.65
CA PRO A 162 10.42 -28.51 -4.40
C PRO A 162 11.44 -27.36 -4.42
N ALA A 163 12.59 -27.57 -5.08
CA ALA A 163 13.62 -26.55 -5.25
C ALA A 163 13.15 -25.36 -6.12
N ALA A 164 12.45 -25.62 -7.24
CA ALA A 164 11.90 -24.56 -8.09
C ALA A 164 10.78 -23.79 -7.37
N LEU A 165 9.96 -24.48 -6.56
CA LEU A 165 8.96 -23.83 -5.72
C LEU A 165 9.61 -22.95 -4.66
N SER A 166 10.63 -23.45 -3.96
CA SER A 166 11.37 -22.65 -2.98
C SER A 166 12.02 -21.42 -3.59
N GLU A 167 12.59 -21.53 -4.79
CA GLU A 167 13.17 -20.37 -5.48
C GLU A 167 12.10 -19.38 -5.93
N LEU A 168 10.94 -19.85 -6.40
CA LEU A 168 9.81 -19.00 -6.74
C LEU A 168 9.26 -18.26 -5.51
N VAL A 169 9.12 -18.95 -4.38
CA VAL A 169 8.73 -18.34 -3.11
C VAL A 169 9.76 -17.30 -2.67
N ARG A 170 11.05 -17.61 -2.74
CA ARG A 170 12.13 -16.66 -2.42
C ARG A 170 12.09 -15.42 -3.32
N THR A 171 11.85 -15.62 -4.61
CA THR A 171 11.71 -14.53 -5.59
C THR A 171 10.47 -13.68 -5.29
N MET A 172 9.36 -14.32 -4.94
CA MET A 172 8.12 -13.63 -4.55
C MET A 172 8.31 -12.85 -3.25
N GLU A 173 8.89 -13.45 -2.21
CA GLU A 173 9.23 -12.75 -0.96
C GLU A 173 10.12 -11.55 -1.20
N ALA A 174 11.15 -11.69 -2.05
CA ALA A 174 12.03 -10.58 -2.41
C ALA A 174 11.27 -9.46 -3.15
N SER A 175 10.43 -9.82 -4.12
CA SER A 175 9.62 -8.86 -4.88
C SER A 175 8.60 -8.14 -4.01
N LEU A 176 7.89 -8.87 -3.15
CA LEU A 176 6.94 -8.33 -2.19
C LEU A 176 7.61 -7.42 -1.18
N SER A 177 8.78 -7.82 -0.66
CA SER A 177 9.57 -7.00 0.25
C SER A 177 10.00 -5.70 -0.44
N LYS A 178 10.44 -5.77 -1.71
CA LYS A 178 10.82 -4.61 -2.52
C LYS A 178 9.64 -3.65 -2.70
N GLU A 179 8.48 -4.14 -3.13
CA GLU A 179 7.28 -3.30 -3.32
C GLU A 179 6.75 -2.74 -1.99
N TYR A 180 6.80 -3.51 -0.89
CA TYR A 180 6.47 -3.01 0.44
C TYR A 180 7.39 -1.86 0.87
N LEU A 181 8.71 -2.01 0.69
CA LEU A 181 9.68 -0.95 0.98
C LEU A 181 9.43 0.31 0.14
N ILE A 182 9.15 0.15 -1.15
CA ILE A 182 8.78 1.25 -2.03
C ILE A 182 7.51 1.95 -1.52
N GLY A 183 6.50 1.20 -1.09
CA GLY A 183 5.29 1.76 -0.48
C GLY A 183 5.57 2.54 0.80
N CYS A 184 6.40 2.00 1.69
CA CYS A 184 6.81 2.66 2.92
C CYS A 184 7.59 3.96 2.65
N ILE A 185 8.55 3.94 1.73
CA ILE A 185 9.31 5.13 1.34
C ILE A 185 8.38 6.18 0.74
N SER A 186 7.49 5.78 -0.18
CA SER A 186 6.49 6.68 -0.78
C SER A 186 5.64 7.39 0.26
N ARG A 187 5.22 6.68 1.32
CA ARG A 187 4.48 7.24 2.45
C ARG A 187 5.31 8.28 3.21
N ILE A 188 6.57 7.94 3.55
CA ILE A 188 7.48 8.85 4.26
C ILE A 188 7.75 10.11 3.44
N LEU A 189 7.95 9.98 2.13
CA LEU A 189 8.14 11.12 1.24
C LEU A 189 6.90 12.03 1.31
N ARG A 190 5.70 11.49 1.11
CA ARG A 190 4.44 12.26 1.17
C ARG A 190 4.21 13.01 2.48
N THR A 191 4.62 12.43 3.62
CA THR A 191 4.45 13.07 4.93
C THR A 191 5.54 14.09 5.25
N THR A 192 6.70 13.99 4.60
CA THR A 192 7.85 14.85 4.86
C THR A 192 7.90 16.04 3.90
N THR A 193 7.40 15.88 2.68
CA THR A 193 7.37 16.91 1.63
C THR A 193 6.27 17.96 1.83
N LYS A 194 6.50 19.20 1.40
CA LYS A 194 5.49 20.26 1.37
C LYS A 194 4.49 20.04 0.23
N SER A 195 3.39 20.80 0.23
CA SER A 195 2.33 20.69 -0.78
C SER A 195 2.77 21.02 -2.21
N HIS A 196 3.87 21.75 -2.41
CA HIS A 196 4.43 22.10 -3.71
C HIS A 196 5.60 21.21 -4.15
N ASP A 197 6.11 20.38 -3.25
CA ASP A 197 7.18 19.43 -3.57
C ASP A 197 6.56 18.23 -4.31
N LEU A 198 7.29 17.69 -5.30
CA LEU A 198 6.83 16.55 -6.08
C LEU A 198 7.77 15.37 -5.87
N ALA A 199 7.23 14.22 -5.47
CA ALA A 199 7.97 12.96 -5.40
C ALA A 199 7.37 11.95 -6.40
N VAL A 200 8.20 11.43 -7.30
CA VAL A 200 7.81 10.48 -8.35
C VAL A 200 8.68 9.24 -8.28
N ARG A 201 8.07 8.06 -8.51
CA ARG A 201 8.80 6.80 -8.68
C ARG A 201 9.27 6.68 -10.13
N VAL A 202 10.56 6.40 -10.32
CA VAL A 202 11.16 6.09 -11.63
C VAL A 202 11.82 4.72 -11.50
N GLY A 203 11.16 3.67 -12.00
CA GLY A 203 11.62 2.29 -11.82
C GLY A 203 11.67 1.89 -10.34
N HIS A 204 12.88 1.68 -9.83
CA HIS A 204 13.14 1.35 -8.41
C HIS A 204 13.69 2.51 -7.59
N GLN A 205 13.82 3.69 -8.19
CA GLN A 205 14.32 4.90 -7.56
C GLN A 205 13.21 5.93 -7.36
N PHE A 206 13.48 6.91 -6.50
CA PHE A 206 12.59 8.03 -6.25
C PHE A 206 13.26 9.32 -6.69
N LEU A 207 12.55 10.09 -7.50
CA LEU A 207 12.94 11.44 -7.88
C LEU A 207 12.09 12.43 -7.09
N MET A 208 12.76 13.33 -6.36
CA MET A 208 12.12 14.42 -5.65
C MET A 208 12.47 15.75 -6.31
N MET A 209 11.46 16.49 -6.73
CA MET A 209 11.58 17.85 -7.23
C MET A 209 11.17 18.81 -6.09
N LEU A 210 12.06 19.76 -5.80
CA LEU A 210 11.89 20.77 -4.76
C LEU A 210 11.90 22.15 -5.42
N PRO A 211 10.74 22.73 -5.78
CA PRO A 211 10.68 24.05 -6.39
C PRO A 211 11.25 25.13 -5.47
N GLU A 212 11.84 26.18 -6.07
CA GLU A 212 12.33 27.38 -5.36
C GLU A 212 13.28 27.08 -4.18
N THR A 213 13.98 25.94 -4.25
CA THR A 213 14.83 25.43 -3.17
C THR A 213 16.29 25.51 -3.58
N SER A 214 17.15 26.06 -2.73
CA SER A 214 18.59 26.09 -2.98
C SER A 214 19.21 24.70 -2.82
N GLU A 215 20.38 24.46 -3.42
CA GLU A 215 21.10 23.18 -3.27
C GLU A 215 21.36 22.81 -1.80
N THR A 216 21.70 23.80 -0.97
CA THR A 216 21.91 23.60 0.48
C THR A 216 20.64 23.16 1.20
N GLN A 217 19.49 23.76 0.88
CA GLN A 217 18.20 23.38 1.44
C GLN A 217 17.75 22.00 0.92
N ALA A 218 18.01 21.69 -0.35
CA ALA A 218 17.73 20.39 -0.94
C ALA A 218 18.54 19.28 -0.25
N LYS A 219 19.83 19.51 0.03
CA LYS A 219 20.67 18.57 0.80
C LYS A 219 20.17 18.36 2.22
N GLN A 220 19.74 19.43 2.91
CA GLN A 220 19.13 19.31 4.23
C GLN A 220 17.81 18.53 4.21
N MET A 221 16.98 18.74 3.19
CA MET A 221 15.75 17.98 2.99
C MET A 221 16.04 16.50 2.74
N ALA A 222 16.99 16.20 1.86
CA ALA A 222 17.42 14.84 1.56
C ALA A 222 17.92 14.12 2.82
N HIS A 223 18.76 14.79 3.62
CA HIS A 223 19.24 14.26 4.89
C HIS A 223 18.09 14.00 5.88
N ARG A 224 17.13 14.92 5.99
CA ARG A 224 15.95 14.71 6.86
C ARG A 224 15.12 13.50 6.42
N VAL A 225 14.93 13.34 5.12
CA VAL A 225 14.24 12.19 4.54
C VAL A 225 15.02 10.90 4.82
N GLN A 226 16.34 10.88 4.64
CA GLN A 226 17.20 9.75 4.99
C GLN A 226 17.05 9.35 6.46
N CYS A 227 17.17 10.31 7.39
CA CYS A 227 17.01 10.03 8.81
C CYS A 227 15.61 9.49 9.13
N ASN A 228 14.55 10.01 8.53
CA ASN A 228 13.19 9.50 8.76
C ASN A 228 13.04 8.05 8.26
N ILE A 229 13.61 7.74 7.10
CA ILE A 229 13.59 6.38 6.54
C ILE A 229 14.42 5.43 7.41
N GLU A 230 15.61 5.83 7.83
CA GLU A 230 16.47 5.03 8.70
C GLU A 230 15.81 4.78 10.06
N ASN A 231 15.19 5.81 10.65
CA ASN A 231 14.49 5.68 11.94
C ASN A 231 13.22 4.83 11.84
N GLU A 232 12.44 4.94 10.76
CA GLU A 232 11.18 4.18 10.61
C GLU A 232 11.39 2.75 10.08
N LEU A 233 12.33 2.55 9.17
CA LEU A 233 12.52 1.30 8.43
C LEU A 233 13.83 0.57 8.76
N GLY A 234 14.80 1.24 9.39
CA GLY A 234 16.11 0.66 9.68
C GLY A 234 17.00 0.48 8.44
N ILE A 235 16.75 1.24 7.37
CA ILE A 235 17.42 1.11 6.08
C ILE A 235 18.13 2.42 5.74
N SER A 236 19.41 2.33 5.35
CA SER A 236 20.16 3.46 4.80
C SER A 236 19.84 3.64 3.32
N ILE A 237 19.66 4.90 2.90
CA ILE A 237 19.41 5.25 1.51
C ILE A 237 20.46 6.27 1.07
N GLU A 238 21.05 6.04 -0.09
CA GLU A 238 21.91 7.02 -0.75
C GLU A 238 21.07 8.07 -1.49
N THR A 239 21.41 9.35 -1.34
CA THR A 239 20.74 10.44 -2.06
C THR A 239 21.75 11.21 -2.88
N LYS A 240 21.41 11.48 -4.13
CA LYS A 240 22.13 12.39 -5.02
C LYS A 240 21.25 13.60 -5.32
N SER A 241 21.84 14.78 -5.37
CA SER A 241 21.15 16.04 -5.69
C SER A 241 21.60 16.54 -7.05
N TYR A 242 20.66 16.92 -7.90
CA TYR A 242 20.93 17.52 -9.21
C TYR A 242 20.26 18.89 -9.28
N ALA A 243 21.02 19.93 -9.62
CA ALA A 243 20.54 21.29 -9.79
C ALA A 243 20.21 21.58 -11.26
N PHE A 244 18.95 21.90 -11.54
CA PHE A 244 18.52 22.27 -12.90
C PHE A 244 19.19 23.58 -13.34
N GLY A 245 19.77 23.59 -14.54
CA GLY A 245 20.50 24.75 -15.08
C GLY A 245 21.98 24.83 -14.69
N VAL A 246 22.43 24.04 -13.72
CA VAL A 246 23.86 23.91 -13.35
C VAL A 246 24.40 22.54 -13.76
N ASP A 247 23.73 21.46 -13.34
CA ASP A 247 24.17 20.09 -13.62
C ASP A 247 23.63 19.57 -14.95
N GLU A 248 22.36 19.85 -15.23
CA GLU A 248 21.64 19.42 -16.43
C GLU A 248 20.59 20.47 -16.84
N LEU A 249 20.39 20.62 -18.16
CA LEU A 249 19.44 21.58 -18.73
C LEU A 249 18.08 20.95 -19.04
N THR A 250 17.96 19.63 -18.94
CA THR A 250 16.73 18.89 -19.27
C THR A 250 16.42 17.82 -18.24
N LEU A 251 15.13 17.52 -18.07
CA LEU A 251 14.69 16.41 -17.22
C LEU A 251 15.25 15.07 -17.71
N SER A 252 15.33 14.87 -19.03
CA SER A 252 15.90 13.66 -19.64
C SER A 252 17.35 13.44 -19.22
N GLY A 253 18.18 14.50 -19.21
CA GLY A 253 19.57 14.42 -18.74
C GLY A 253 19.68 14.03 -17.27
N ILE A 254 18.80 14.56 -16.40
CA ILE A 254 18.74 14.18 -14.98
C ILE A 254 18.38 12.69 -14.83
N LEU A 255 17.38 12.22 -15.57
CA LEU A 255 16.96 10.82 -15.54
C LEU A 255 18.06 9.86 -16.05
N GLU A 256 18.80 10.28 -17.08
CA GLU A 256 19.91 9.50 -17.63
C GLU A 256 21.05 9.38 -16.60
N ARG A 257 21.45 10.48 -15.95
CA ARG A 257 22.44 10.43 -14.86
C ARG A 257 21.99 9.55 -13.70
N MET A 258 20.74 9.68 -13.28
CA MET A 258 20.15 8.86 -12.21
C MET A 258 20.21 7.35 -12.52
N ASN A 259 20.02 6.98 -13.79
CA ASN A 259 20.15 5.59 -14.25
C ASN A 259 21.62 5.13 -14.35
N MET A 260 22.53 5.98 -14.85
CA MET A 260 23.96 5.68 -14.91
C MET A 260 24.58 5.47 -13.52
N ASP A 261 24.05 6.20 -12.54
CA ASP A 261 24.48 6.20 -11.15
C ASP A 261 23.91 5.04 -10.30
N SER A 262 23.05 4.19 -10.87
CA SER A 262 22.39 3.10 -10.14
C SER A 262 23.24 1.82 -10.09
N PRO A 263 23.49 1.24 -8.90
CA PRO A 263 24.27 0.00 -8.76
C PRO A 263 23.59 -1.24 -9.40
N GLU A 264 22.28 -1.20 -9.67
CA GLU A 264 21.61 -2.27 -10.43
C GLU A 264 22.14 -2.39 -11.88
N ASN A 265 22.79 -1.35 -12.43
CA ASN A 265 23.42 -1.40 -13.75
C ASN A 265 24.85 -2.01 -13.74
N GLU A 266 25.50 -2.18 -12.59
CA GLU A 266 26.79 -2.89 -12.52
C GLU A 266 26.63 -4.42 -12.39
N HIS A 267 25.52 -4.89 -11.80
CA HIS A 267 25.26 -6.33 -11.62
C HIS A 267 24.46 -7.01 -12.74
N PHE A 268 24.12 -6.28 -13.81
CA PHE A 268 23.57 -6.87 -15.03
C PHE A 268 24.52 -6.67 -16.23
N ARG A 269 25.83 -6.87 -16.03
CA ARG A 269 26.72 -7.26 -17.13
C ARG A 269 26.36 -8.67 -17.56
N MET A 270 25.55 -8.75 -18.61
CA MET A 270 25.07 -9.94 -19.31
C MET A 270 26.20 -10.71 -20.05
N SER A 271 27.41 -10.81 -19.46
CA SER A 271 28.60 -11.43 -20.05
C SER A 271 29.18 -12.61 -19.26
N GLU A 272 28.62 -13.00 -18.11
CA GLU A 272 29.16 -14.15 -17.33
C GLU A 272 28.22 -15.36 -17.18
N VAL A 273 27.02 -15.37 -17.80
CA VAL A 273 26.07 -16.50 -17.69
C VAL A 273 26.01 -17.39 -18.95
N PHE A 274 26.74 -17.05 -20.01
CA PHE A 274 26.90 -17.92 -21.18
C PHE A 274 28.37 -18.14 -21.55
N ASP A 275 29.18 -18.67 -20.62
CA ASP A 275 30.34 -19.49 -20.99
C ASP A 275 29.94 -20.97 -20.94
N ILE A 276 29.09 -21.38 -21.91
CA ILE A 276 28.92 -22.80 -22.21
C ILE A 276 30.21 -23.25 -22.88
N ARG A 277 31.19 -23.64 -22.07
CA ARG A 277 32.35 -24.38 -22.58
C ARG A 277 31.83 -25.61 -23.33
N PRO A 278 32.17 -25.82 -24.61
CA PRO A 278 31.84 -27.06 -25.28
C PRO A 278 32.55 -28.20 -24.54
N ARG A 279 31.75 -29.15 -24.04
CA ARG A 279 32.21 -30.39 -23.43
C ARG A 279 33.11 -31.09 -24.44
N LYS A 280 34.39 -31.27 -24.09
CA LYS A 280 35.36 -32.12 -24.79
C LYS A 280 34.63 -33.38 -25.27
N GLN A 281 34.55 -33.57 -26.58
CA GLN A 281 34.19 -34.85 -27.17
C GLN A 281 35.12 -35.90 -26.55
N LEU A 282 34.54 -36.85 -25.81
CA LEU A 282 35.23 -38.06 -25.43
C LEU A 282 35.65 -38.75 -26.73
N ALA A 283 36.97 -38.87 -26.89
CA ALA A 283 37.59 -39.63 -27.94
C ALA A 283 37.02 -41.06 -27.93
N VAL A 284 36.24 -41.40 -28.95
CA VAL A 284 35.97 -42.80 -29.30
C VAL A 284 37.23 -43.30 -29.99
N SER A 285 38.13 -43.86 -29.19
CA SER A 285 39.29 -44.61 -29.65
C SER A 285 38.82 -45.99 -30.12
N SER A 286 38.98 -46.24 -31.41
CA SER A 286 39.47 -47.49 -32.01
C SER A 286 38.94 -48.83 -31.48
N LEU A 287 38.09 -49.49 -32.27
CA LEU A 287 38.13 -50.96 -32.42
C LEU A 287 38.06 -51.30 -33.92
N THR A 288 39.26 -51.61 -34.41
CA THR A 288 39.70 -52.51 -35.49
C THR A 288 38.66 -53.20 -36.40
N PRO A 289 38.89 -53.25 -37.73
CA PRO A 289 38.24 -54.20 -38.62
C PRO A 289 38.95 -55.56 -38.53
N ALA A 290 38.19 -56.63 -38.35
CA ALA A 290 38.68 -58.00 -38.52
C ALA A 290 38.11 -58.60 -39.81
N ASN A 291 39.04 -59.11 -40.60
CA ASN A 291 38.88 -59.79 -41.88
C ASN A 291 37.96 -61.02 -41.85
N ALA A 292 37.37 -61.28 -43.02
CA ALA A 292 37.19 -62.57 -43.69
C ALA A 292 36.41 -63.70 -42.99
N SER A 293 35.23 -64.03 -43.52
CA SER A 293 35.03 -65.19 -44.43
C SER A 293 33.67 -65.07 -45.14
#